data_AF-A0A4U2ZXK5-F1
#
_entry.id   AF-A0A4U2ZXK5-F1
#
_cell.length_a   1.000
_cell.length_b   1.000
_cell.length_c   1.000
_cell.angle_alpha   90.00
_cell.angle_beta   90.00
_cell.angle_gamma   90.00
#
_symmetry.space_group_name_H-M   'P 1'
#
loop_
_entity.id
_entity.type
_entity.pdbx_description
1 polymer ?
#
loop_
_entity_poly.entity_id
_entity_poly.type
_entity_poly.pdbx_seq_one_letter_code
_entity_poly.pdbx_strand_id
1 'polypeptide(L)' 'SFETNGLLLLSLNHIELICTGKITLDDYINQGGIAILKEKMNKELILQPFPQLMFLAELLKEDPVLLQQFLNYQQKLL' A
#
# COMPACT_ATOMS: atom_id res chain seq x y z
N SER A 1 -9.39 -6.43 -20.91
CA SER A 1 -8.41 -6.99 -19.96
C SER A 1 -7.91 -5.84 -19.11
N PHE A 2 -8.20 -5.80 -17.81
CA PHE A 2 -7.56 -4.84 -16.90
C PHE A 2 -6.20 -5.43 -16.55
N GLU A 3 -5.20 -5.16 -17.39
CA GLU A 3 -3.84 -5.55 -17.04
C GLU A 3 -3.33 -4.71 -15.88
N THR A 4 -2.68 -5.38 -14.93
CA THR A 4 -1.89 -4.71 -13.90
C THR A 4 -0.76 -3.94 -14.60
N ASN A 5 -0.77 -2.61 -14.40
CA ASN A 5 0.21 -1.69 -14.98
C ASN A 5 1.40 -1.43 -14.06
N GLY A 6 1.37 -1.94 -12.82
CA GLY A 6 2.49 -1.87 -11.90
C GLY A 6 2.17 -2.50 -10.56
N LEU A 7 3.20 -2.63 -9.72
CA LEU A 7 3.16 -3.17 -8.38
C LEU A 7 3.79 -2.16 -7.42
N LEU A 8 3.13 -1.90 -6.30
CA LEU A 8 3.67 -1.13 -5.18
C LEU A 8 3.96 -2.08 -4.02
N LEU A 9 5.16 -2.02 -3.45
CA LEU A 9 5.56 -2.80 -2.29
C LEU A 9 5.39 -1.97 -1.02
N LEU A 10 4.33 -2.24 -0.27
CA LEU A 10 3.93 -1.41 0.85
C LEU A 10 4.54 -1.93 2.16
N SER A 11 5.18 -1.04 2.90
CA SER A 11 5.47 -1.21 4.32
C SER A 11 4.26 -0.74 5.14
N LEU A 12 4.21 -1.05 6.44
CA LEU A 12 3.14 -0.53 7.33
C LEU A 12 3.06 1.00 7.29
N ASN A 13 4.20 1.69 7.32
CA ASN A 13 4.25 3.15 7.21
C ASN A 13 3.72 3.66 5.86
N HIS A 14 3.99 2.94 4.76
CA HIS A 14 3.45 3.29 3.45
C HIS A 14 1.93 3.11 3.39
N ILE A 15 1.38 2.10 4.07
CA ILE A 15 -0.06 1.86 4.14
C ILE A 15 -0.75 3.05 4.84
N GLU A 16 -0.26 3.46 6.00
CA GLU A 16 -0.78 4.64 6.71
C GLU A 16 -0.75 5.88 5.82
N LEU A 17 0.41 6.16 5.21
CA LEU A 17 0.61 7.33 4.35
C LEU A 17 -0.39 7.36 3.17
N ILE A 18 -0.50 6.26 2.42
CA ILE A 18 -1.41 6.17 1.27
C ILE A 18 -2.87 6.29 1.72
N CYS A 19 -3.23 5.67 2.84
CA CYS A 19 -4.61 5.68 3.36
C CYS A 19 -5.04 6.99 3.99
N THR A 20 -4.12 7.88 4.39
CA THR A 20 -4.45 9.26 4.77
C THR A 20 -4.76 10.18 3.56
N GLY A 21 -4.54 9.69 2.33
CA GLY A 21 -5.28 10.13 1.14
C GLY A 21 -4.78 11.37 0.41
N LYS A 22 -3.48 11.67 0.40
CA LYS A 22 -2.95 12.91 -0.22
C LYS A 22 -1.62 12.79 -0.95
N ILE A 23 -1.17 11.59 -1.25
CA ILE A 23 0.11 11.40 -1.94
C ILE A 23 -0.10 10.94 -3.37
N THR A 24 0.77 11.40 -4.27
CA THR A 24 0.90 10.91 -5.63
C THR A 24 1.80 9.68 -5.68
N LEU A 25 1.85 9.00 -6.83
CA LEU A 25 2.82 7.92 -7.04
C LEU A 25 4.26 8.44 -6.99
N ASP A 26 4.51 9.66 -7.47
CA ASP A 26 5.83 10.30 -7.34
C ASP A 26 6.17 10.61 -5.88
N ASP A 27 5.22 11.11 -5.08
CA ASP A 27 5.45 11.34 -3.64
C ASP A 27 5.83 10.04 -2.92
N TYR A 28 5.15 8.94 -3.24
CA TYR A 28 5.46 7.62 -2.71
C TYR A 28 6.89 7.18 -3.06
N ILE A 29 7.29 7.31 -4.34
CA ILE A 29 8.64 6.93 -4.80
C ILE A 29 9.71 7.83 -4.18
N ASN A 30 9.47 9.14 -4.12
CA ASN A 30 10.39 10.13 -3.56
C ASN A 30 10.63 9.94 -2.06
N GLN A 31 9.70 9.31 -1.35
CA GLN A 31 9.84 8.93 0.06
C GLN A 31 10.52 7.56 0.26
N GLY A 32 11.09 6.97 -0.79
CA GLY A 32 11.76 5.67 -0.74
C GLY A 32 10.84 4.47 -0.96
N GLY A 33 9.59 4.70 -1.39
CA GLY A 33 8.66 3.65 -1.76
C GLY A 33 9.13 2.87 -2.98
N ILE A 34 8.96 1.55 -2.96
CA ILE A 34 9.37 0.67 -4.06
C ILE A 34 8.17 0.45 -4.98
N ALA A 35 8.35 0.76 -6.26
CA ALA A 35 7.35 0.58 -7.32
C ALA A 35 7.98 -0.12 -8.54
N ILE A 36 7.31 -1.14 -9.05
CA ILE A 36 7.66 -1.82 -10.30
C ILE A 36 6.57 -1.47 -11.31
N LEU A 37 6.86 -0.58 -12.25
CA LEU A 37 5.87 -0.03 -13.18
C LEU A 37 6.12 -0.57 -14.59
N LYS A 38 5.05 -0.90 -15.33
CA LYS A 38 5.11 -0.98 -16.79
C LYS A 38 5.24 0.43 -17.36
N GLU A 39 5.89 0.57 -18.51
CA GLU A 39 6.06 1.88 -19.13
C GLU A 39 4.71 2.52 -19.51
N LYS A 40 4.61 3.84 -19.32
CA LYS A 40 3.42 4.72 -19.45
C LYS A 40 2.41 4.68 -18.30
N MET A 41 2.83 5.16 -17.11
CA MET A 41 1.90 5.49 -16.03
C MET A 41 2.07 6.97 -15.64
N ASN A 42 0.96 7.71 -15.49
CA ASN A 42 1.00 9.08 -14.97
C ASN A 42 1.21 9.02 -13.46
N LYS A 43 2.37 9.52 -13.00
CA LYS A 43 2.79 9.43 -11.59
C LYS A 43 2.31 10.59 -10.73
N GLU A 44 1.78 11.65 -11.35
CA GLU A 44 1.26 12.84 -10.67
C GLU A 44 -0.17 12.62 -10.14
N LEU A 45 -0.79 11.48 -10.44
CA LEU A 45 -2.12 11.15 -9.95
C LEU A 45 -2.06 10.77 -8.46
N ILE A 46 -3.02 11.29 -7.70
CA ILE A 46 -3.19 10.93 -6.29
C ILE A 46 -3.55 9.44 -6.19
N LEU A 47 -2.82 8.72 -5.33
CA LEU A 47 -3.10 7.32 -5.04
C LEU A 47 -4.45 7.21 -4.32
N GLN A 48 -5.36 6.41 -4.89
CA GLN A 48 -6.67 6.11 -4.32
C GLN A 48 -6.64 4.68 -3.78
N PRO A 49 -6.52 4.48 -2.46
CA PRO A 49 -6.48 3.15 -1.88
C PRO A 49 -7.83 2.44 -2.03
N PHE A 50 -7.77 1.14 -2.33
CA PHE A 50 -8.96 0.30 -2.33
C PHE A 50 -9.50 0.10 -0.91
N PRO A 51 -10.81 -0.20 -0.74
CA PRO A 51 -11.42 -0.42 0.58
C PRO A 51 -10.69 -1.44 1.47
N GLN A 52 -10.12 -2.49 0.89
CA GLN A 52 -9.39 -3.51 1.63
C GLN A 52 -8.10 -2.95 2.25
N LEU A 53 -7.41 -2.04 1.56
CA LEU A 53 -6.21 -1.39 2.07
C LEU A 53 -6.57 -0.37 3.17
N MET A 54 -7.68 0.36 3.00
CA MET A 54 -8.19 1.27 4.04
C MET A 54 -8.59 0.51 5.30
N PHE A 55 -9.28 -0.64 5.17
CA PHE A 55 -9.60 -1.50 6.30
C PHE A 55 -8.34 -1.96 7.04
N LEU A 56 -7.30 -2.36 6.30
CA LEU A 56 -6.01 -2.77 6.88
C LEU A 56 -5.34 -1.62 7.65
N ALA A 57 -5.42 -0.40 7.13
CA ALA A 57 -4.88 0.80 7.79
C ALA A 57 -5.62 1.12 9.10
N GLU A 58 -6.95 1.02 9.10
CA GLU A 58 -7.74 1.19 10.33
C GLU A 58 -7.44 0.08 11.35
N LEU A 59 -7.30 -1.17 10.90
CA LEU A 59 -6.92 -2.28 11.78
C LEU A 59 -5.53 -2.06 12.40
N LEU A 60 -4.55 -1.60 11.62
CA LEU A 60 -3.21 -1.26 12.11
C LEU A 60 -3.27 -0.22 13.23
N LYS A 61 -4.15 0.77 13.10
CA LYS A 61 -4.31 1.87 14.05
C LYS A 61 -5.06 1.44 15.33
N GLU A 62 -6.14 0.70 15.18
CA GLU A 62 -7.03 0.34 16.29
C GLU A 62 -6.53 -0.89 17.06
N ASP A 63 -5.97 -1.89 16.38
CA ASP A 63 -5.43 -3.11 16.99
C ASP A 63 -4.19 -3.65 16.22
N PRO A 64 -3.02 -3.03 16.44
CA PRO A 64 -1.78 -3.47 15.80
C PRO A 64 -1.38 -4.90 16.22
N VAL A 65 -1.81 -5.39 17.38
CA VAL A 65 -1.50 -6.75 17.84
C VAL A 65 -2.24 -7.77 17.01
N LEU A 66 -3.54 -7.56 16.77
CA LEU A 66 -4.34 -8.42 15.91
C LEU A 66 -3.79 -8.47 14.48
N LEU A 67 -3.37 -7.33 13.93
CA LEU A 67 -2.73 -7.29 12.62
C LEU A 67 -1.44 -8.12 12.60
N GLN A 68 -0.57 -7.95 13.60
CA GLN A 68 0.67 -8.71 13.69
C GLN A 68 0.41 -10.22 13.79
N GLN A 69 -0.62 -10.64 14.53
CA GLN A 69 -1.04 -12.04 14.58
C GLN A 69 -1.46 -12.56 13.20
N PHE A 70 -2.23 -11.77 12.44
CA PHE A 70 -2.70 -12.12 11.11
C PHE A 70 -1.53 -12.29 10.12
N LEU A 71 -0.57 -11.35 10.12
CA LEU A 71 0.61 -11.38 9.27
C LEU A 71 1.54 -12.56 9.62
N ASN A 72 1.75 -12.81 10.91
CA ASN A 72 2.54 -13.94 11.38
C ASN A 72 1.91 -15.29 11.02
N TYR A 73 0.59 -15.36 10.92
CA TYR A 73 -0.11 -16.57 10.48
C TYR A 73 0.13 -16.86 9.00
N GLN A 74 0.10 -15.83 8.14
CA GLN A 74 0.37 -15.97 6.71
C GLN A 74 1.82 -16.39 6.43
N GLN A 75 2.77 -15.89 7.22
CA GLN A 75 4.18 -16.23 7.06
C GLN A 75 4.51 -17.68 7.44
N LYS A 76 3.68 -18.33 8.27
CA LYS A 76 3.81 -19.77 8.57
C LYS A 76 3.26 -20.69 7.48
N LEU A 77 2.52 -20.15 6.52
CA LEU A 77 1.88 -20.91 5.43
C LEU A 77 2.66 -20.79 4.10
N LEU A 78 3.71 -19.98 4.07
CA LEU A 78 4.66 -19.82 2.96
C LEU A 78 5.98 -20.50 3.29
#